data_AF-A0A4D6YIX7-F1
#
_entry.id   AF-A0A4D6YIX7-F1
#
_cell.length_a   1.000
_cell.length_b   1.000
_cell.length_c   1.000
_cell.angle_alpha   90.00
_cell.angle_beta   90.00
_cell.angle_gamma   90.00
#
_symmetry.space_group_name_H-M   'P 1'
#
loop_
_entity.id
_entity.type
_entity.pdbx_description
1 polymer ?
#
loop_
_entity_poly.entity_id
_entity_poly.type
_entity_poly.pdbx_seq_one_letter_code
_entity_poly.pdbx_strand_id
1 'polypeptide(L)'
;MNKDVQESYYHNFINDSEWKVSDQLNSFHNIRATIKNFQKSYESLKLSNNLDKTFMTDSNPFIFIINDHVIPVNNRNQTLSDFKKIVPNIDSQKLISTYANQKFIYQSYLQLVSEHPEISQYQVKNLRNIYKIDFLNDGSIKLVATNLSDLNINDNNNYVQKYRSFGIRATIVLPPDNLPIMKYSYFIK
;
A
#
# COMPACT_ATOMS: atom_id res chain seq x y z
N MET A 1 3.96 -19.51 12.02
CA MET A 1 3.73 -18.59 10.89
C MET A 1 3.89 -19.41 9.61
N ASN A 2 2.94 -19.34 8.67
CA ASN A 2 2.95 -20.20 7.46
C ASN A 2 4.23 -19.94 6.63
N LYS A 3 4.82 -21.00 6.09
CA LYS A 3 6.02 -20.97 5.24
C LYS A 3 5.79 -20.12 3.98
N ASP A 4 4.63 -20.21 3.34
CA ASP A 4 4.29 -19.40 2.16
C ASP A 4 4.20 -17.91 2.50
N VAL A 5 3.64 -17.61 3.69
CA VAL A 5 3.61 -16.24 4.22
C VAL A 5 5.03 -15.74 4.46
N GLN A 6 5.88 -16.53 5.12
CA GLN A 6 7.30 -16.23 5.38
C GLN A 6 8.12 -16.03 4.09
N GLU A 7 7.94 -16.88 3.08
CA GLU A 7 8.65 -16.77 1.79
C GLU A 7 8.20 -15.54 1.01
N SER A 8 6.90 -15.23 1.03
CA SER A 8 6.40 -13.98 0.44
C SER A 8 6.95 -12.74 1.17
N TYR A 9 7.21 -12.83 2.48
CA TYR A 9 7.90 -11.79 3.23
C TYR A 9 9.37 -11.68 2.81
N TYR A 10 10.05 -12.79 2.55
CA TYR A 10 11.48 -12.74 2.23
C TYR A 10 11.75 -12.05 0.89
N HIS A 11 10.99 -12.42 -0.16
CA HIS A 11 11.20 -11.89 -1.52
C HIS A 11 10.85 -10.39 -1.68
N ASN A 12 9.88 -9.86 -0.92
CA ASN A 12 9.46 -8.46 -1.05
C ASN A 12 10.11 -7.51 -0.04
N PHE A 13 10.89 -8.00 0.93
CA PHE A 13 11.44 -7.16 2.00
C PHE A 13 12.94 -7.30 2.23
N ILE A 14 13.56 -8.46 1.95
CA ILE A 14 14.97 -8.70 2.28
C ILE A 14 15.89 -8.56 1.06
N ASN A 15 15.40 -8.80 -0.15
CA ASN A 15 16.20 -8.66 -1.38
C ASN A 15 16.18 -7.24 -1.98
N ASP A 16 15.49 -6.31 -1.31
CA ASP A 16 15.26 -4.93 -1.72
C ASP A 16 16.06 -4.03 -0.75
N SER A 17 17.42 -4.15 -0.78
CA SER A 17 18.39 -3.62 0.22
C SER A 17 18.28 -2.12 0.60
N GLU A 18 17.39 -1.40 -0.06
CA GLU A 18 17.16 0.03 0.07
C GLU A 18 15.94 0.36 0.94
N TRP A 19 15.03 -0.59 1.18
CA TRP A 19 13.82 -0.39 1.97
C TRP A 19 14.08 -0.63 3.46
N LYS A 20 13.97 0.42 4.26
CA LYS A 20 14.00 0.35 5.71
C LYS A 20 12.62 -0.06 6.22
N VAL A 21 12.55 -1.18 6.94
CA VAL A 21 11.33 -1.57 7.68
C VAL A 21 11.16 -0.61 8.85
N SER A 22 9.95 -0.10 9.02
CA SER A 22 9.62 0.81 10.10
C SER A 22 9.60 0.07 11.44
N ASP A 23 10.18 0.66 12.48
CA ASP A 23 10.17 0.11 13.83
C ASP A 23 9.54 1.09 14.86
N GLN A 24 9.53 2.40 14.61
CA GLN A 24 9.10 3.42 15.60
C GLN A 24 7.59 3.66 15.63
N LEU A 25 6.94 3.99 14.51
CA LEU A 25 5.47 4.10 14.44
C LEU A 25 4.79 2.74 14.25
N ASN A 26 5.57 1.70 13.94
CA ASN A 26 5.18 0.29 13.89
C ASN A 26 4.97 -0.35 15.27
N SER A 27 4.68 0.45 16.30
CA SER A 27 4.27 -0.11 17.59
C SER A 27 3.11 -1.07 17.37
N PHE A 28 3.17 -2.22 18.04
CA PHE A 28 2.14 -3.25 17.93
C PHE A 28 0.73 -2.70 18.19
N HIS A 29 0.63 -1.69 19.05
CA HIS A 29 -0.62 -0.97 19.33
C HIS A 29 -1.13 -0.20 18.11
N ASN A 30 -0.28 0.60 17.45
CA ASN A 30 -0.65 1.40 16.28
C ASN A 30 -1.03 0.53 15.07
N ILE A 31 -0.28 -0.56 14.85
CA ILE A 31 -0.58 -1.51 13.78
C ILE A 31 -1.93 -2.19 14.05
N ARG A 32 -2.18 -2.65 15.28
CA ARG A 32 -3.48 -3.24 15.64
C ARG A 32 -4.63 -2.25 15.52
N ALA A 33 -4.45 -1.00 15.94
CA ALA A 33 -5.46 0.04 15.80
C ALA A 33 -5.77 0.30 14.31
N THR A 34 -4.75 0.36 13.47
CA THR A 34 -4.91 0.54 12.03
C THR A 34 -5.64 -0.64 11.38
N ILE A 35 -5.21 -1.87 11.68
CA ILE A 35 -5.91 -3.10 11.24
C ILE A 35 -7.39 -3.07 11.66
N LYS A 36 -7.68 -2.75 12.93
CA LYS A 36 -9.06 -2.66 13.43
C LYS A 36 -9.89 -1.62 12.69
N ASN A 37 -9.31 -0.46 12.36
CA ASN A 37 -10.00 0.58 11.61
C ASN A 37 -10.38 0.10 10.20
N PHE A 38 -9.45 -0.52 9.48
CA PHE A 38 -9.75 -1.09 8.16
C PHE A 38 -10.72 -2.27 8.25
N GLN A 39 -10.60 -3.14 9.25
CA GLN A 39 -11.56 -4.22 9.50
C GLN A 39 -12.96 -3.69 9.74
N LYS A 40 -13.13 -2.62 10.53
CA LYS A 40 -14.43 -1.99 10.75
C LYS A 40 -15.05 -1.47 9.45
N SER A 41 -14.25 -0.83 8.59
CA SER A 41 -14.71 -0.42 7.25
C SER A 41 -15.14 -1.62 6.41
N TYR A 42 -14.36 -2.70 6.42
CA TYR A 42 -14.67 -3.92 5.69
C TYR A 42 -15.96 -4.58 6.19
N GLU A 43 -16.16 -4.73 7.50
CA GLU A 43 -17.40 -5.26 8.07
C GLU A 43 -18.62 -4.41 7.69
N SER A 44 -18.48 -3.08 7.66
CA SER A 44 -19.54 -2.20 7.17
C SER A 44 -19.85 -2.44 5.69
N LEU A 45 -18.85 -2.75 4.86
CA LEU A 45 -19.03 -3.04 3.43
C LEU A 45 -19.65 -4.41 3.20
N LYS A 46 -19.43 -5.40 4.07
CA LYS A 46 -20.11 -6.71 3.98
C LYS A 46 -21.61 -6.57 3.96
N LEU A 47 -22.15 -5.65 4.76
CA LEU A 47 -23.58 -5.32 4.84
C LEU A 47 -24.13 -4.59 3.61
N SER A 48 -23.28 -4.23 2.64
CA SER A 48 -23.65 -3.55 1.40
C SER A 48 -23.24 -4.35 0.17
N ASN A 49 -23.79 -4.03 -1.00
CA ASN A 49 -23.32 -4.59 -2.28
C ASN A 49 -22.24 -3.71 -2.96
N ASN A 50 -21.70 -2.74 -2.22
CA ASN A 50 -20.79 -1.73 -2.75
C ASN A 50 -19.34 -2.05 -2.38
N LEU A 51 -18.42 -1.58 -3.24
CA LEU A 51 -17.00 -1.47 -2.89
C LEU A 51 -16.75 -0.18 -2.11
N ASP A 52 -15.60 -0.09 -1.46
CA ASP A 52 -15.19 1.15 -0.79
C ASP A 52 -15.22 2.33 -1.77
N LYS A 53 -15.79 3.46 -1.34
CA LYS A 53 -15.95 4.65 -2.19
C LYS A 53 -14.61 5.25 -2.61
N THR A 54 -13.56 5.03 -1.83
CA THR A 54 -12.19 5.50 -2.09
C THR A 54 -11.38 4.54 -2.96
N PHE A 55 -11.97 3.39 -3.33
CA PHE A 55 -11.30 2.43 -4.19
C PHE A 55 -11.10 2.99 -5.60
N MET A 56 -9.85 2.92 -6.08
CA MET A 56 -9.45 3.43 -7.41
C MET A 56 -9.81 4.90 -7.67
N THR A 57 -9.91 5.72 -6.61
CA THR A 57 -10.19 7.18 -6.73
C THR A 57 -8.93 8.03 -6.54
N ASP A 58 -7.75 7.44 -6.70
CA ASP A 58 -6.50 8.14 -6.47
C ASP A 58 -6.37 9.32 -7.44
N SER A 59 -5.96 10.47 -6.91
CA SER A 59 -5.68 11.68 -7.69
C SER A 59 -4.42 11.56 -8.53
N ASN A 60 -3.49 10.68 -8.14
CA ASN A 60 -2.23 10.44 -8.81
C ASN A 60 -2.36 9.26 -9.79
N PRO A 61 -1.52 9.20 -10.84
CA PRO A 61 -1.37 8.00 -11.64
C PRO A 61 -1.14 6.78 -10.75
N PHE A 62 -1.89 5.70 -11.02
CA PHE A 62 -1.76 4.47 -10.27
C PHE A 62 -1.74 3.25 -11.18
N ILE A 63 -1.11 2.19 -10.69
CA ILE A 63 -1.04 0.87 -11.32
C ILE A 63 -1.71 -0.12 -10.36
N PHE A 64 -2.53 -1.01 -10.91
CA PHE A 64 -3.17 -2.08 -10.17
C PHE A 64 -2.71 -3.42 -10.73
N ILE A 65 -2.22 -4.30 -9.88
CA ILE A 65 -1.65 -5.60 -10.27
C ILE A 65 -2.33 -6.68 -9.42
N ILE A 66 -2.87 -7.72 -10.05
CA ILE A 66 -3.48 -8.86 -9.35
C ILE A 66 -2.88 -10.15 -9.88
N ASN A 67 -2.24 -10.96 -9.02
CA ASN A 67 -1.53 -12.19 -9.41
C ASN A 67 -0.66 -11.95 -10.66
N ASP A 68 0.15 -10.90 -10.63
CA ASP A 68 1.01 -10.42 -11.73
C ASP A 68 0.29 -9.92 -13.00
N HIS A 69 -1.04 -9.87 -13.03
CA HIS A 69 -1.81 -9.26 -14.11
C HIS A 69 -2.00 -7.77 -13.85
N VAL A 70 -1.45 -6.93 -14.75
CA VAL A 70 -1.67 -5.48 -14.70
C VAL A 70 -3.07 -5.16 -15.22
N ILE A 71 -3.87 -4.44 -14.42
CA ILE A 71 -5.15 -3.88 -14.86
C ILE A 71 -4.88 -2.52 -15.50
N PRO A 72 -5.20 -2.34 -16.79
CA PRO A 72 -5.08 -1.04 -17.44
C PRO A 72 -5.98 0.00 -16.76
N VAL A 73 -5.37 1.13 -16.39
CA VAL A 73 -6.08 2.25 -15.74
C VAL A 73 -6.42 3.29 -16.81
N ASN A 74 -7.41 2.96 -17.64
CA ASN A 74 -7.83 3.80 -18.76
C ASN A 74 -9.10 4.59 -18.41
N ASN A 75 -10.14 3.88 -17.97
CA ASN A 75 -11.42 4.44 -17.52
C ASN A 75 -11.84 3.69 -16.25
N ARG A 76 -12.24 4.43 -15.20
CA ARG A 76 -12.67 3.88 -13.92
C ARG A 76 -13.69 2.74 -14.06
N ASN A 77 -14.69 2.89 -14.91
CA ASN A 77 -15.73 1.86 -15.08
C ASN A 77 -15.16 0.59 -15.72
N GLN A 78 -14.25 0.73 -16.68
CA GLN A 78 -13.58 -0.39 -17.31
C GLN A 78 -12.63 -1.09 -16.34
N THR A 79 -11.79 -0.33 -15.64
CA THR A 79 -10.88 -0.86 -14.61
C THR A 79 -11.65 -1.59 -13.50
N LEU A 80 -12.80 -1.05 -13.06
CA LEU A 80 -13.68 -1.74 -12.11
C LEU A 80 -14.32 -3.01 -12.68
N SER A 81 -14.72 -3.01 -13.96
CA SER A 81 -15.25 -4.19 -14.62
C SER A 81 -14.19 -5.29 -14.71
N ASP A 82 -12.98 -4.94 -15.13
CA ASP A 82 -11.87 -5.88 -15.27
C ASP A 82 -11.42 -6.41 -13.90
N PHE A 83 -11.37 -5.55 -12.88
CA PHE A 83 -11.17 -5.95 -11.49
C PHE A 83 -12.17 -7.02 -11.04
N LYS A 84 -13.48 -6.80 -11.27
CA LYS A 84 -14.54 -7.74 -10.88
C LYS A 84 -14.48 -9.06 -11.64
N LYS A 85 -13.97 -9.05 -12.89
CA LYS A 85 -13.73 -10.28 -13.66
C LYS A 85 -12.55 -11.08 -13.11
N ILE A 86 -11.45 -10.40 -12.76
CA ILE A 86 -10.24 -11.04 -12.22
C ILE A 86 -10.49 -11.57 -10.80
N VAL A 87 -11.23 -10.82 -9.99
CA VAL A 87 -11.59 -11.20 -8.61
C VAL A 87 -13.10 -11.44 -8.54
N PRO A 88 -13.62 -12.63 -8.89
CA PRO A 88 -15.06 -12.88 -8.93
C PRO A 88 -15.70 -12.96 -7.54
N ASN A 89 -14.93 -13.30 -6.50
CA ASN A 89 -15.44 -13.40 -5.13
C ASN A 89 -15.72 -12.00 -4.54
N ILE A 90 -16.99 -11.73 -4.21
CA ILE A 90 -17.44 -10.42 -3.71
C ILE A 90 -16.76 -10.02 -2.39
N ASP A 91 -16.53 -10.96 -1.49
CA ASP A 91 -15.90 -10.66 -0.20
C ASP A 91 -14.44 -10.24 -0.37
N SER A 92 -13.73 -10.89 -1.29
CA SER A 92 -12.38 -10.53 -1.72
C SER A 92 -12.38 -9.17 -2.41
N GLN A 93 -13.37 -8.88 -3.27
CA GLN A 93 -13.49 -7.56 -3.88
C GLN A 93 -13.63 -6.46 -2.83
N LYS A 94 -14.54 -6.63 -1.86
CA LYS A 94 -14.78 -5.69 -0.76
C LYS A 94 -13.53 -5.51 0.09
N LEU A 95 -12.86 -6.60 0.43
CA LEU A 95 -11.64 -6.60 1.22
C LEU A 95 -10.54 -5.83 0.51
N ILE A 96 -10.23 -6.18 -0.74
CA ILE A 96 -9.24 -5.47 -1.57
C ILE A 96 -9.60 -3.98 -1.66
N SER A 97 -10.87 -3.65 -1.91
CA SER A 97 -11.29 -2.25 -2.02
C SER A 97 -11.06 -1.43 -0.74
N THR A 98 -11.10 -2.09 0.41
CA THR A 98 -10.88 -1.48 1.72
C THR A 98 -9.42 -1.11 1.95
N TYR A 99 -8.48 -1.93 1.47
CA TYR A 99 -7.04 -1.75 1.71
C TYR A 99 -6.28 -1.11 0.54
N ALA A 100 -6.76 -1.26 -0.69
CA ALA A 100 -6.09 -0.72 -1.88
C ALA A 100 -6.49 0.73 -2.15
N ASN A 101 -6.10 1.63 -1.26
CA ASN A 101 -6.27 3.08 -1.37
C ASN A 101 -5.14 3.85 -0.68
N GLN A 102 -5.02 5.15 -0.96
CA GLN A 102 -3.95 6.01 -0.44
C GLN A 102 -3.88 6.07 1.09
N LYS A 103 -4.99 5.89 1.82
CA LYS A 103 -4.97 5.92 3.29
C LYS A 103 -4.14 4.77 3.86
N PHE A 104 -4.02 3.68 3.12
CA PHE A 104 -3.30 2.49 3.55
C PHE A 104 -1.79 2.74 3.70
N ILE A 105 -1.20 3.60 2.88
CA ILE A 105 0.24 3.94 2.93
C ILE A 105 0.58 5.10 3.88
N TYR A 106 -0.42 5.77 4.45
CA TYR A 106 -0.24 7.01 5.21
C TYR A 106 0.69 6.85 6.43
N GLN A 107 0.60 5.73 7.15
CA GLN A 107 1.49 5.47 8.30
C GLN A 107 2.96 5.38 7.88
N SER A 108 3.24 4.79 6.72
CA SER A 108 4.60 4.75 6.18
C SER A 108 5.12 6.13 5.80
N TYR A 109 4.24 7.03 5.35
CA TYR A 109 4.59 8.42 5.07
C TYR A 109 4.91 9.19 6.35
N LEU A 110 4.08 9.05 7.39
CA LEU A 110 4.33 9.67 8.69
C LEU A 110 5.67 9.25 9.29
N GLN A 111 6.05 7.98 9.13
CA GLN A 111 7.36 7.50 9.57
C GLN A 111 8.49 8.19 8.82
N LEU A 112 8.42 8.20 7.48
CA LEU A 112 9.42 8.81 6.62
C LEU A 112 9.68 10.27 7.04
N VAL A 113 8.62 11.08 7.21
CA VAL A 113 8.77 12.50 7.58
C VAL A 113 9.20 12.70 9.04
N SER A 114 8.93 11.74 9.93
CA SER A 114 9.41 11.78 11.30
C SER A 114 10.91 11.51 11.40
N GLU A 115 11.43 10.60 10.58
CA GLU A 115 12.86 10.26 10.57
C GLU A 115 13.68 11.20 9.68
N HIS A 116 13.06 11.77 8.66
CA HIS A 116 13.67 12.67 7.68
C HIS A 116 12.82 13.95 7.51
N PRO A 117 12.71 14.79 8.55
CA PRO A 117 11.88 16.00 8.51
C PRO A 117 12.32 16.98 7.41
N GLU A 118 13.58 16.91 6.97
CA GLU A 118 14.10 17.71 5.86
C GLU A 118 13.36 17.49 4.53
N ILE A 119 12.65 16.37 4.36
CA ILE A 119 11.83 16.09 3.16
C ILE A 119 10.77 17.18 2.94
N SER A 120 10.29 17.81 4.02
CA SER A 120 9.33 18.91 3.94
C SER A 120 9.83 20.13 3.16
N GLN A 121 11.14 20.23 2.93
CA GLN A 121 11.77 21.32 2.17
C GLN A 121 11.80 21.07 0.66
N TYR A 122 11.48 19.85 0.22
CA TYR A 122 11.52 19.45 -1.19
C TYR A 122 10.14 19.59 -1.83
N GLN A 123 10.14 19.88 -3.13
CA GLN A 123 8.96 19.72 -3.97
C GLN A 123 8.81 18.25 -4.39
N VAL A 124 7.71 17.63 -4.00
CA VAL A 124 7.37 16.27 -4.42
C VAL A 124 6.77 16.30 -5.84
N LYS A 125 7.34 15.53 -6.76
CA LYS A 125 6.86 15.38 -8.15
C LYS A 125 6.71 13.90 -8.53
N ASN A 126 6.03 13.66 -9.65
CA ASN A 126 5.89 12.34 -10.28
C ASN A 126 5.37 11.25 -9.33
N LEU A 127 4.45 11.63 -8.43
CA LEU A 127 3.81 10.71 -7.51
C LEU A 127 3.10 9.61 -8.30
N ARG A 128 3.43 8.36 -7.98
CA ARG A 128 2.77 7.19 -8.55
C ARG A 128 2.44 6.17 -7.46
N ASN A 129 1.23 5.64 -7.52
CA ASN A 129 0.78 4.57 -6.62
C ASN A 129 0.80 3.23 -7.34
N ILE A 130 1.20 2.18 -6.63
CA ILE A 130 1.19 0.81 -7.13
C ILE A 130 0.51 -0.04 -6.08
N TYR A 131 -0.59 -0.67 -6.46
CA TYR A 131 -1.31 -1.64 -5.64
C TYR A 131 -1.10 -3.02 -6.24
N LYS A 132 -0.36 -3.88 -5.54
CA LYS A 132 -0.17 -5.29 -5.91
C LYS A 132 -0.95 -6.18 -4.95
N ILE A 133 -1.74 -7.08 -5.52
CA ILE A 133 -2.57 -8.04 -4.79
C ILE A 133 -2.19 -9.44 -5.26
N ASP A 134 -1.81 -10.29 -4.32
CA ASP A 134 -1.47 -11.67 -4.59
C ASP A 134 -2.39 -12.57 -3.75
N PHE A 135 -3.08 -13.50 -4.40
CA PHE A 135 -3.78 -14.60 -3.76
C PHE A 135 -2.78 -15.73 -3.55
N LEU A 136 -2.53 -16.10 -2.30
CA LEU A 136 -1.57 -17.13 -1.94
C LEU A 136 -2.24 -18.52 -1.93
N ASN A 137 -1.43 -19.57 -2.07
CA ASN A 137 -1.90 -20.96 -2.13
C ASN A 137 -2.65 -21.41 -0.88
N ASP A 138 -2.35 -20.81 0.27
CA ASP A 138 -3.01 -21.08 1.55
C ASP A 138 -4.34 -20.34 1.73
N GLY A 139 -4.83 -19.67 0.67
CA GLY A 139 -6.04 -18.84 0.70
C GLY A 139 -5.83 -17.45 1.30
N SER A 140 -4.62 -17.11 1.75
CA SER A 140 -4.31 -15.77 2.22
C SER A 140 -4.33 -14.76 1.07
N ILE A 141 -4.68 -13.52 1.38
CA ILE A 141 -4.56 -12.40 0.42
C ILE A 141 -3.44 -11.48 0.90
N LYS A 142 -2.46 -11.24 0.04
CA LYS A 142 -1.39 -10.26 0.27
C LYS A 142 -1.69 -9.01 -0.54
N LEU A 143 -1.71 -7.86 0.14
CA LEU A 143 -1.79 -6.55 -0.51
C LEU A 143 -0.52 -5.77 -0.20
N VAL A 144 0.07 -5.20 -1.23
CA VAL A 144 1.21 -4.28 -1.17
C VAL A 144 0.82 -2.99 -1.85
N ALA A 145 0.72 -1.91 -1.10
CA ALA A 145 0.56 -0.57 -1.63
C ALA A 145 1.90 0.16 -1.54
N THR A 146 2.37 0.68 -2.67
CA THR A 146 3.62 1.43 -2.77
C THR A 146 3.34 2.79 -3.39
N ASN A 147 3.90 3.85 -2.82
CA ASN A 147 4.00 5.14 -3.47
C ASN A 147 5.47 5.46 -3.73
N LEU A 148 5.75 5.95 -4.93
CA LEU A 148 7.08 6.38 -5.37
C LEU A 148 6.98 7.84 -5.81
N SER A 149 7.95 8.63 -5.40
CA SER A 149 7.96 10.06 -5.70
C SER A 149 9.39 10.57 -5.93
N ASP A 150 9.50 11.56 -6.80
CA ASP A 150 10.73 12.31 -7.04
C ASP A 150 10.75 13.56 -6.16
N LEU A 151 11.94 13.95 -5.74
CA LEU A 151 12.21 15.12 -4.92
C LEU A 151 13.01 16.13 -5.73
N ASN A 152 12.53 17.38 -5.79
CA ASN A 152 13.26 18.50 -6.37
C ASN A 152 13.45 19.60 -5.31
N ILE A 153 14.54 20.36 -5.44
CA ILE A 153 14.70 21.57 -4.64
C ILE A 153 13.69 22.61 -5.14
N ASN A 154 13.13 23.41 -4.23
CA ASN A 154 12.43 24.62 -4.61
C ASN A 154 13.46 25.68 -5.05
N ASP A 155 13.33 26.24 -6.25
CA ASP A 155 14.29 27.18 -6.86
C ASP A 155 14.64 28.40 -5.97
N ASN A 156 13.84 28.68 -4.94
CA ASN A 156 14.03 29.78 -4.00
C ASN A 156 14.89 29.45 -2.76
N ASN A 157 15.39 28.22 -2.62
CA ASN A 157 16.17 27.80 -1.45
C ASN A 157 17.63 27.54 -1.80
N ASN A 158 18.56 28.08 -0.99
CA ASN A 158 20.00 27.77 -1.02
C ASN A 158 20.33 26.34 -0.53
N TYR A 159 19.39 25.42 -0.62
CA TYR A 159 19.51 24.07 -0.08
C TYR A 159 20.17 23.15 -1.11
N VAL A 160 21.24 22.46 -0.71
CA VAL A 160 21.91 21.46 -1.57
C VAL A 160 21.10 20.18 -1.56
N GLN A 161 20.69 19.70 -2.75
CA GLN A 161 19.87 18.50 -2.89
C GLN A 161 20.58 17.28 -2.32
N LYS A 162 20.11 16.79 -1.16
CA LYS A 162 20.63 15.56 -0.54
C LYS A 162 19.96 14.32 -1.10
N TYR A 163 18.66 14.41 -1.42
CA TYR A 163 17.85 13.30 -1.89
C TYR A 163 17.16 13.63 -3.22
N ARG A 164 17.07 12.64 -4.09
CA ARG A 164 16.41 12.66 -5.40
C ARG A 164 15.03 12.02 -5.38
N SER A 165 14.76 11.10 -4.48
CA SER A 165 13.51 10.34 -4.47
C SER A 165 13.23 9.69 -3.11
N PHE A 166 11.97 9.34 -2.89
CA PHE A 166 11.60 8.44 -1.81
C PHE A 166 10.55 7.44 -2.27
N GLY A 167 10.42 6.37 -1.50
CA GLY A 167 9.30 5.45 -1.61
C GLY A 167 8.75 5.10 -0.24
N ILE A 168 7.43 4.90 -0.19
CA ILE A 168 6.72 4.42 0.99
C ILE A 168 5.89 3.21 0.62
N ARG A 169 5.79 2.25 1.53
CA ARG A 169 5.15 0.97 1.27
C ARG A 169 4.40 0.50 2.50
N ALA A 170 3.16 0.08 2.29
CA ALA A 170 2.36 -0.65 3.25
C ALA A 170 2.09 -2.04 2.69
N THR A 171 2.29 -3.06 3.52
CA THR A 171 1.99 -4.43 3.18
C THR A 171 1.10 -5.02 4.25
N ILE A 172 0.08 -5.75 3.82
CA ILE A 172 -0.75 -6.56 4.70
C ILE A 172 -0.90 -7.95 4.10
N VAL A 173 -0.76 -8.96 4.96
CA VAL A 173 -1.16 -10.33 4.66
C VAL A 173 -2.41 -10.59 5.49
N LEU A 174 -3.46 -11.09 4.83
CA LEU A 174 -4.76 -11.42 5.39
C LEU A 174 -4.94 -12.93 5.30
N PRO A 175 -4.52 -13.70 6.32
CA PRO A 175 -4.75 -15.13 6.35
C PRO A 175 -6.23 -15.44 6.63
N PRO A 176 -6.76 -16.59 6.19
CA PRO A 176 -8.16 -16.96 6.39
C PRO A 176 -8.53 -17.08 7.87
N ASP A 177 -7.68 -17.73 8.67
CA ASP A 177 -7.99 -18.11 10.06
C ASP A 177 -7.12 -17.39 11.11
N ASN A 178 -6.32 -16.41 10.71
CA ASN A 178 -5.39 -15.73 11.60
C ASN A 178 -5.53 -14.22 11.54
N LEU A 179 -4.96 -13.55 12.55
CA LEU A 179 -4.91 -12.10 12.55
C LEU A 179 -4.10 -11.57 11.35
N PRO A 180 -4.54 -10.45 10.74
CA PRO A 180 -3.77 -9.80 9.70
C PRO A 180 -2.39 -9.40 10.19
N ILE A 181 -1.41 -9.53 9.31
CA ILE A 181 -0.03 -9.13 9.58
C ILE A 181 0.28 -7.95 8.67
N MET A 182 0.61 -6.81 9.26
CA MET A 182 0.84 -5.57 8.53
C MET A 182 2.25 -5.05 8.82
N LYS A 183 2.92 -4.55 7.78
CA LYS A 183 4.23 -3.90 7.86
C LYS A 183 4.26 -2.63 7.04
N TYR A 184 5.03 -1.67 7.52
CA TYR A 184 5.35 -0.44 6.82
C TYR A 184 6.84 -0.37 6.57
N SER A 185 7.23 0.19 5.43
CA SER A 185 8.62 0.35 5.06
C SER A 185 8.78 1.54 4.11
N TYR A 186 9.93 2.20 4.16
CA TYR A 186 10.22 3.32 3.28
C TYR A 186 11.67 3.28 2.79
N PHE A 187 11.98 4.02 1.73
CA PHE A 187 13.35 4.36 1.36
C PHE A 187 13.45 5.85 1.08
N ILE A 188 14.67 6.36 1.15
CA ILE A 188 15.03 7.68 0.64
C ILE A 188 16.41 7.61 -0.03
N LYS A 189 16.57 8.28 -1.16
CA LYS A 189 17.80 8.33 -1.96
C LYS A 189 18.00 9.70 -2.54
#